data_AF-K6VX11-F1
#
_entry.id   AF-K6VX11-F1
#
_cell.length_a   1.000
_cell.length_b   1.000
_cell.length_c   1.000
_cell.angle_alpha   90.00
_cell.angle_beta   90.00
_cell.angle_gamma   90.00
#
_symmetry.space_group_name_H-M   'P 1'
#
loop_
_entity.id
_entity.type
_entity.pdbx_description
1 polymer ?
#
loop_
_entity_poly.entity_id
_entity_poly.type
_entity_poly.pdbx_seq_one_letter_code
_entity_poly.pdbx_strand_id
1 'polypeptide(L)' 'MVLKGLTIRGSIVGTRQDMVEALDFYSRGLIKPTVATTRLEDINDVFRQMEEGKIEGRVVIDYR' A
#
# COMPACT_ATOMS: atom_id res chain seq x y z
N MET A 1 18.23 20.47 14.34
CA MET A 1 18.28 19.56 13.17
C MET A 1 19.67 19.49 12.56
N VAL A 2 20.28 20.63 12.23
CA VAL A 2 21.64 20.70 11.65
C VAL A 2 22.71 20.05 12.52
N LEU A 3 22.76 20.37 13.82
CA LEU A 3 23.74 19.80 14.76
C LEU A 3 23.58 18.29 15.01
N LYS A 4 22.47 17.68 14.58
CA LYS A 4 22.20 16.25 14.71
C LYS A 4 22.64 15.45 13.48
N GLY A 5 23.13 16.10 12.42
CA GLY A 5 23.58 15.42 11.20
C GLY A 5 22.51 14.58 10.50
N LEU A 6 21.23 14.96 10.63
CA LEU A 6 20.13 14.16 10.10
C LEU A 6 20.12 14.20 8.58
N THR A 7 20.07 13.01 7.96
CA THR A 7 19.96 12.85 6.50
C THR A 7 18.50 12.64 6.12
N ILE A 8 18.02 13.41 5.14
CA ILE A 8 16.69 13.24 4.55
C ILE A 8 16.89 12.65 3.15
N ARG A 9 16.24 11.52 2.87
CA ARG A 9 16.20 10.92 1.54
C ARG A 9 14.75 10.76 1.11
N GLY A 10 14.46 11.14 -0.14
CA GLY A 10 13.22 10.77 -0.80
C GLY A 10 13.37 9.41 -1.48
N SER A 11 12.27 8.66 -1.56
CA SER A 11 12.17 7.45 -2.38
C SER A 11 10.80 7.41 -3.04
N ILE A 12 10.75 6.94 -4.28
CA ILE A 12 9.50 6.74 -5.00
C ILE A 12 9.51 5.34 -5.63
N VAL A 13 8.65 4.46 -5.12
CA VAL A 13 8.54 3.07 -5.59
C VAL A 13 9.88 2.31 -5.43
N GLY A 14 9.94 1.06 -5.88
CA GLY A 14 11.16 0.25 -5.95
C GLY A 14 11.43 -0.24 -7.38
N THR A 15 12.60 -0.82 -7.57
CA THR A 15 12.97 -1.53 -8.79
C THR A 15 12.16 -2.83 -8.94
N ARG A 16 12.25 -3.46 -10.12
CA ARG A 16 11.67 -4.79 -10.33
C ARG A 16 12.26 -5.84 -9.39
N GLN A 17 13.54 -5.70 -9.04
CA GLN A 17 14.21 -6.60 -8.12
C GLN A 17 13.64 -6.45 -6.70
N ASP A 18 13.43 -5.22 -6.24
CA ASP A 18 12.80 -4.95 -4.93
C ASP A 18 11.39 -5.57 -4.84
N MET A 19 10.64 -5.55 -5.96
CA MET A 19 9.32 -6.19 -6.03
C MET A 19 9.40 -7.71 -5.90
N VAL A 20 10.38 -8.36 -6.56
CA VAL A 20 10.59 -9.82 -6.46
C VAL A 20 10.87 -10.21 -5.01
N GLU A 21 11.72 -9.45 -4.32
CA GLU A 21 12.05 -9.68 -2.91
C GLU A 21 10.83 -9.45 -2.00
N ALA A 22 10.04 -8.40 -2.25
CA ALA A 22 8.81 -8.14 -1.50
C ALA A 22 7.78 -9.28 -1.63
N LEU A 23 7.65 -9.87 -2.82
CA LEU A 23 6.78 -11.02 -3.06
C LEU A 23 7.30 -12.30 -2.39
N ASP A 24 8.62 -12.52 -2.31
CA ASP A 24 9.21 -13.63 -1.55
C ASP A 24 8.80 -13.54 -0.07
N PHE A 25 8.96 -12.38 0.56
CA PHE A 25 8.56 -12.16 1.94
C PHE A 25 7.07 -12.44 2.18
N TYR A 26 6.22 -12.02 1.24
CA TYR A 26 4.78 -12.30 1.30
C TYR A 26 4.49 -13.81 1.17
N SER A 27 5.13 -14.50 0.22
CA SER A 27 4.94 -15.94 0.00
C SER A 27 5.35 -16.79 1.21
N ARG A 28 6.35 -16.31 1.97
CA ARG A 28 6.81 -16.91 3.23
C ARG A 28 5.92 -16.57 4.42
N GLY A 29 4.86 -15.79 4.23
CA GLY A 29 3.92 -15.38 5.26
C GLY A 29 4.46 -14.36 6.27
N LEU A 30 5.60 -13.74 5.97
CA LEU A 30 6.23 -12.74 6.84
C LEU A 30 5.53 -11.38 6.76
N ILE A 31 4.73 -11.16 5.71
CA ILE A 31 3.95 -9.96 5.49
C ILE A 31 2.47 -10.34 5.40
N LYS A 32 1.62 -9.64 6.17
CA LYS A 32 0.16 -9.79 6.15
C LYS A 32 -0.47 -8.42 5.88
N PRO A 33 -0.79 -8.09 4.62
CA PRO A 33 -1.38 -6.80 4.29
C PRO A 33 -2.83 -6.75 4.76
N THR A 34 -3.24 -5.61 5.33
CA THR A 34 -4.64 -5.31 5.63
C THR A 34 -5.33 -4.89 4.33
N VAL A 35 -6.22 -5.74 3.84
CA VAL A 35 -6.97 -5.51 2.61
C VAL A 35 -8.45 -5.76 2.84
N ALA A 36 -9.28 -4.91 2.23
CA ALA A 36 -10.72 -5.12 2.11
C ALA A 36 -11.08 -5.24 0.63
N THR A 37 -11.99 -6.15 0.28
CA THR A 37 -12.40 -6.37 -1.10
C THR A 37 -13.73 -5.68 -1.38
N THR A 38 -13.89 -5.12 -2.57
CA THR A 38 -15.14 -4.51 -3.04
C THR A 38 -15.38 -4.78 -4.52
N ARG A 39 -16.59 -4.50 -5.00
CA ARG A 39 -16.95 -4.63 -6.42
C ARG A 39 -16.66 -3.32 -7.15
N LEU A 40 -16.50 -3.41 -8.47
CA LEU A 40 -16.22 -2.24 -9.30
C LEU A 40 -17.36 -1.20 -9.26
N GLU A 41 -18.62 -1.63 -9.13
CA GLU A 41 -19.76 -0.72 -9.01
C GLU A 41 -19.68 0.23 -7.81
N ASP A 42 -18.96 -0.16 -6.75
CA ASP A 42 -18.84 0.59 -5.51
C ASP A 42 -17.66 1.60 -5.53
N ILE A 43 -16.98 1.77 -6.67
CA ILE A 43 -15.75 2.57 -6.82
C ILE A 43 -15.88 4.03 -6.34
N ASN A 44 -17.03 4.67 -6.61
CA ASN A 44 -17.24 6.07 -6.21
C ASN A 44 -17.32 6.21 -4.69
N ASP A 45 -17.88 5.22 -4.01
CA ASP A 45 -17.92 5.21 -2.55
C ASP A 45 -16.53 4.98 -1.95
N VAL A 46 -15.73 4.11 -2.56
CA VAL A 46 -14.32 3.91 -2.18
C VAL A 46 -13.53 5.21 -2.26
N PHE A 47 -13.69 5.98 -3.35
CA PHE A 47 -13.03 7.29 -3.48
C PHE A 47 -13.46 8.26 -2.38
N ARG A 48 -14.76 8.34 -2.09
CA ARG A 48 -15.28 9.17 -1.00
C ARG A 48 -14.67 8.78 0.35
N GLN A 49 -14.68 7.50 0.69
CA GLN A 49 -14.09 7.01 1.94
C GLN A 49 -12.59 7.26 2.03
N MET A 50 -11.87 7.20 0.90
CA MET A 50 -10.44 7.49 0.82
C MET A 50 -10.15 8.97 1.13
N GLU A 51 -10.91 9.89 0.54
CA GLU A 51 -10.79 11.34 0.80
C GLU A 51 -11.13 11.69 2.26
N GLU A 52 -12.10 11.00 2.84
CA GLU A 52 -12.48 11.14 4.25
C GLU A 52 -11.52 10.44 5.22
N GLY A 53 -10.51 9.72 4.72
CA GLY A 53 -9.53 9.00 5.54
C GLY A 53 -10.10 7.79 6.30
N LYS A 54 -11.20 7.20 5.83
CA LYS A 54 -11.91 6.09 6.48
C LYS A 54 -11.43 4.70 6.08
N ILE A 55 -10.48 4.61 5.15
CA ILE A 55 -9.93 3.33 4.69
C ILE A 55 -8.78 2.90 5.59
N GLU A 56 -8.94 1.74 6.23
CA GLU A 56 -7.84 1.02 6.86
C GLU A 56 -7.09 0.18 5.81
N GLY A 57 -5.80 0.44 5.63
CA GLY A 57 -4.98 -0.32 4.69
C GLY A 57 -5.30 -0.03 3.22
N ARG A 58 -5.77 -1.04 2.48
CA ARG A 58 -6.07 -0.95 1.04
C ARG A 58 -7.42 -1.58 0.70
N VAL A 59 -8.16 -0.92 -0.17
CA VAL A 59 -9.33 -1.51 -0.84
C VAL A 59 -8.89 -2.12 -2.17
N VAL A 60 -9.29 -3.34 -2.45
CA VAL A 60 -8.97 -4.11 -3.66
C VAL A 60 -10.26 -4.40 -4.42
N ILE A 61 -10.30 -4.04 -5.70
CA ILE A 61 -11.43 -4.39 -6.58
C ILE A 61 -11.35 -5.87 -6.93
N ASP A 62 -12.41 -6.62 -6.67
CA ASP A 62 -12.62 -7.94 -7.24
C ASP A 62 -13.28 -7.80 -8.62
N TYR A 63 -12.70 -8.46 -9.62
CA TYR A 63 -13.14 -8.44 -11.01
C TYR A 63 -13.84 -9.75 -11.42
N ARG A 64 -13.97 -10.71 -10.51
CA ARG A 64 -14.64 -11.99 -10.77
C ARG A 64 -16.15 -11.87 -10.88
#